data_AF-A0A256WMS2-F1
#
_entry.id   AF-A0A256WMS2-F1
#
_cell.length_a   1.000
_cell.length_b   1.000
_cell.length_c   1.000
_cell.angle_alpha   90.00
_cell.angle_beta   90.00
_cell.angle_gamma   90.00
#
_symmetry.space_group_name_H-M   'P 1'
#
loop_
_entity.id
_entity.type
_entity.pdbx_description
1 polymer ?
#
loop_
_entity_poly.entity_id
_entity_poly.type
_entity_poly.pdbx_seq_one_letter_code
_entity_poly.pdbx_strand_id
1 'polypeptide(L)'
;MLKHYTIPIFVPEMACPHQCIFCDQRKISGQQDIPTIASIEEKITAHLKTIPEKRSRVEIGFFGGSFTGIPLEQQKAYLAVAASFVKGRRVSGIRVSTRPDYINKDILKLLKKNKVETIELGAQSLDERVLLKSGRGHSVKDVEDAAKMIIDAGFKLGLQMMIGLPGDTKEKAMHTAKRIVELGAENTRIYPTIVIEGTQLEKQYRNKKYTPLSMNEATLWAKDLYLFFEQTAVKVIRIGLHPSEELDSEHSLVAGPYHPSFKELVLTEIWKEYLFDKIEFKSNKAIIIYVPHEQLNFAIGHKSVNRKLLENHFTSVKIKSDIKLINRAFYVDYYWPIELKEIFKKHRIPFLRGKEKLGNKYPETALYNALFTTRYLIHNKNITDSCITNQAHKTPFLHVKQGYTRCNLIELPDGSFITSDKGIENTLLQAKLQVHYFSSADVALDNQSNGFLPGAMGIYNNTLYIIGSLKH
;
A
#
# COMPACT_ATOMS: atom_id res chain seq x y z
N MET A 1 -0.22 10.32 12.87
CA MET A 1 0.24 9.01 13.39
C MET A 1 1.64 9.18 13.98
N LEU A 2 1.92 8.59 15.14
CA LEU A 2 3.26 8.59 15.75
C LEU A 2 4.16 7.65 14.93
N LYS A 3 5.32 8.12 14.47
CA LYS A 3 6.29 7.27 13.74
C LYS A 3 7.24 6.60 14.73
N HIS A 4 7.46 5.29 14.55
CA HIS A 4 8.39 4.53 15.36
C HIS A 4 9.76 4.47 14.67
N TYR A 5 10.80 4.79 15.41
CA TYR A 5 12.19 4.71 14.97
C TYR A 5 12.96 3.81 15.94
N THR A 6 13.84 2.98 15.40
CA THR A 6 14.77 2.19 16.20
C THR A 6 16.18 2.56 15.81
N ILE A 7 17.00 2.93 16.79
CA ILE A 7 18.43 3.14 16.63
C ILE A 7 19.11 1.78 16.84
N PRO A 8 19.62 1.12 15.78
CA PRO A 8 20.23 -0.18 15.91
C PRO A 8 21.66 -0.06 16.44
N ILE A 9 21.96 -0.82 17.50
CA ILE A 9 23.31 -1.03 18.01
C ILE A 9 23.61 -2.52 17.84
N PHE A 10 24.50 -2.86 16.90
CA PHE A 10 24.87 -4.25 16.68
C PHE A 10 25.95 -4.67 17.66
N VAL A 11 25.67 -5.74 18.40
CA VAL A 11 26.59 -6.40 19.32
C VAL A 11 27.16 -7.64 18.60
N PRO A 12 28.48 -7.81 18.54
CA PRO A 12 29.10 -8.91 17.81
C PRO A 12 28.70 -10.29 18.34
N GLU A 13 28.99 -11.32 17.54
CA GLU A 13 28.66 -12.74 17.80
C GLU A 13 29.41 -13.38 18.99
N MET A 14 30.04 -12.59 19.87
CA MET A 14 30.83 -13.11 21.01
C MET A 14 30.02 -13.93 22.02
N ALA A 15 28.69 -13.85 21.96
CA ALA A 15 27.78 -14.41 22.94
C ALA A 15 27.11 -15.72 22.50
N CYS A 16 27.39 -16.29 21.33
CA CYS A 16 26.73 -17.52 20.88
C CYS A 16 27.64 -18.74 21.10
N PRO A 17 27.26 -19.72 21.94
CA PRO A 17 28.10 -20.88 22.27
C PRO A 17 28.07 -21.93 21.15
N HIS A 18 27.06 -21.84 20.28
CA HIS A 18 26.85 -22.67 19.11
C HIS A 18 26.65 -21.76 17.91
N GLN A 19 27.56 -21.78 16.95
CA GLN A 19 27.35 -21.11 15.67
C GLN A 19 26.28 -21.90 14.90
N CYS A 20 25.08 -21.33 14.75
CA CYS A 20 24.02 -21.94 13.95
C CYS A 20 24.56 -22.23 12.55
N ILE A 21 24.12 -23.31 11.91
CA ILE A 21 24.74 -23.75 10.65
C ILE A 21 24.61 -22.71 9.53
N PHE A 22 23.65 -21.80 9.62
CA PHE A 22 23.32 -20.78 8.63
C PHE A 22 23.81 -19.37 8.99
N CYS A 23 24.41 -19.18 10.16
CA CYS A 23 24.64 -17.86 10.75
C CYS A 23 26.11 -17.44 10.65
N ASP A 24 26.30 -16.23 10.12
CA ASP A 24 27.52 -15.45 10.29
C ASP A 24 27.09 -13.99 10.56
N GLN A 25 26.98 -13.62 11.85
CA GLN A 25 26.48 -12.29 12.20
C GLN A 25 27.45 -11.18 11.78
N ARG A 26 28.75 -11.48 11.65
CA ARG A 26 29.72 -10.49 11.18
C ARG A 26 29.35 -10.05 9.76
N LYS A 27 29.19 -11.01 8.85
CA LYS A 27 28.77 -10.79 7.45
C LYS A 27 27.35 -10.20 7.31
N ILE A 28 26.42 -10.63 8.17
CA ILE A 28 25.02 -10.16 8.11
C ILE A 28 24.87 -8.72 8.63
N SER A 29 25.63 -8.34 9.66
CA SER A 29 25.48 -7.03 10.30
C SER A 29 26.46 -5.97 9.79
N GLY A 30 27.53 -6.36 9.08
CA GLY A 30 28.57 -5.42 8.65
C GLY A 30 29.49 -4.93 9.76
N GLN A 31 29.35 -5.45 10.99
CA GLN A 31 30.10 -4.97 12.16
C GLN A 31 31.08 -6.02 12.66
N GLN A 32 32.38 -5.75 12.46
CA GLN A 32 33.48 -6.63 12.84
C GLN A 32 33.97 -6.36 14.28
N ASP A 33 33.89 -5.11 14.75
CA ASP A 33 34.43 -4.69 16.06
C ASP A 33 33.40 -4.63 17.20
N ILE A 34 33.89 -4.92 18.40
CA ILE A 34 33.16 -4.76 19.67
C ILE A 34 32.94 -3.27 19.92
N PRO A 35 31.68 -2.79 19.96
CA PRO A 35 31.43 -1.37 20.12
C PRO A 35 31.86 -0.90 21.51
N THR A 36 32.70 0.12 21.57
CA THR A 36 33.05 0.77 22.83
C THR A 36 31.85 1.58 23.36
N ILE A 37 31.84 1.88 24.66
CA ILE A 37 30.82 2.74 25.27
C ILE A 37 30.72 4.08 24.53
N ALA A 38 31.87 4.71 24.23
CA ALA A 38 31.93 5.95 23.48
C ALA A 38 31.30 5.81 22.09
N SER A 39 31.59 4.72 21.37
CA SER A 39 31.02 4.47 20.03
C SER A 39 29.50 4.28 20.08
N ILE A 40 28.96 3.62 21.12
CA ILE A 40 27.51 3.47 21.29
C ILE A 40 26.86 4.84 21.52
N GLU A 41 27.43 5.65 22.40
CA GLU A 41 26.92 6.99 22.70
C GLU A 41 26.95 7.91 21.47
N GLU A 42 28.04 7.86 20.71
CA GLU A 42 28.20 8.59 19.46
C GLU A 42 27.15 8.16 18.42
N LYS A 43 26.98 6.85 18.20
CA LYS A 43 25.96 6.31 17.28
C LYS A 43 24.55 6.76 17.68
N ILE A 44 24.19 6.67 18.96
CA ILE A 44 22.88 7.11 19.45
C ILE A 44 22.69 8.61 19.18
N THR A 45 23.69 9.42 19.51
CA THR A 45 23.63 10.87 19.33
C THR A 45 23.55 11.26 17.85
N ALA A 46 24.30 10.60 16.97
CA ALA A 46 24.27 10.83 15.53
C ALA A 46 22.89 10.51 14.93
N HIS A 47 22.28 9.38 15.30
CA HIS A 47 20.95 9.02 14.85
C HIS A 47 19.86 9.98 15.37
N LEU A 48 19.97 10.43 16.63
CA LEU A 48 19.00 11.38 17.19
C LEU A 48 18.99 12.71 16.42
N LYS A 49 20.11 13.14 15.84
CA LYS A 49 20.17 14.35 15.00
C LYS A 49 19.39 14.24 13.68
N THR A 50 19.17 13.02 13.18
CA THR A 50 18.49 12.78 11.89
C THR A 50 17.01 12.45 12.06
N ILE A 51 16.58 12.08 13.27
CA ILE A 51 15.19 11.72 13.57
C ILE A 51 14.40 13.00 13.92
N PRO A 52 13.22 13.24 13.29
CA PRO A 52 12.38 14.37 13.64
C PRO A 52 11.93 14.33 15.10
N GLU A 53 12.05 15.43 15.83
CA GLU A 53 11.68 15.48 17.26
C GLU A 53 10.17 15.35 17.49
N LYS A 54 9.36 15.88 16.57
CA LYS A 54 7.89 15.88 16.70
C LYS A 54 7.29 14.58 16.17
N ARG A 55 6.36 14.01 16.93
CA ARG A 55 5.57 12.81 16.59
C ARG A 55 6.41 11.54 16.36
N SER A 56 7.57 11.45 17.02
CA SER A 56 8.46 10.28 16.94
C SER A 56 8.51 9.54 18.27
N ARG A 57 8.43 8.21 18.22
CA ARG A 57 8.82 7.31 19.31
C ARG A 57 10.11 6.64 18.92
N VAL A 58 11.17 6.90 19.69
CA VAL A 58 12.51 6.37 19.42
C VAL A 58 12.83 5.28 20.42
N GLU A 59 13.31 4.13 19.96
CA GLU A 59 13.83 3.06 20.82
C GLU A 59 15.32 2.81 20.46
N ILE A 60 16.14 2.50 21.45
CA ILE A 60 17.49 1.95 21.22
C ILE A 60 17.35 0.43 21.16
N GLY A 61 17.83 -0.20 20.08
CA GLY A 61 17.75 -1.64 19.88
C GLY A 61 19.12 -2.29 19.84
N PHE A 62 19.41 -3.19 20.78
CA PHE A 62 20.61 -4.02 20.73
C PHE A 62 20.34 -5.28 19.89
N PHE A 63 20.99 -5.39 18.73
CA PHE A 63 20.79 -6.43 17.71
C PHE A 63 22.10 -7.17 17.37
N GLY A 64 22.04 -8.15 16.45
CA GLY A 64 23.19 -8.95 16.03
C GLY A 64 23.24 -10.27 16.79
N GLY A 65 24.18 -10.39 17.72
CA GLY A 65 24.32 -11.56 18.59
C GLY A 65 23.25 -11.69 19.68
N SER A 66 23.54 -12.51 20.69
CA SER A 66 22.67 -12.68 21.85
C SER A 66 23.04 -11.69 22.94
N PHE A 67 22.32 -10.57 23.06
CA PHE A 67 22.69 -9.49 23.98
C PHE A 67 22.89 -10.00 25.43
N THR A 68 22.03 -10.90 25.90
CA THR A 68 22.12 -11.40 27.28
C THR A 68 23.15 -12.51 27.47
N GLY A 69 23.86 -12.90 26.41
CA GLY A 69 24.98 -13.85 26.47
C GLY A 69 26.37 -13.21 26.48
N ILE A 70 26.49 -11.88 26.31
CA ILE A 70 27.79 -11.20 26.49
C ILE A 70 28.12 -11.13 28.00
N PRO A 71 29.38 -10.87 28.40
CA PRO A 71 29.74 -10.74 29.81
C PRO A 71 28.83 -9.75 30.57
N LEU A 72 28.43 -10.13 31.79
CA LEU A 72 27.46 -9.37 32.59
C LEU A 72 27.85 -7.89 32.81
N GLU A 73 29.14 -7.61 33.02
CA GLU A 73 29.63 -6.24 33.19
C GLU A 73 29.47 -5.42 31.91
N GLN A 74 29.64 -6.04 30.74
CA GLN A 74 29.41 -5.40 29.45
C GLN A 74 27.92 -5.15 29.20
N GLN A 75 27.04 -6.09 29.56
CA GLN A 75 25.58 -5.87 29.52
C GLN A 75 25.19 -4.66 30.37
N LYS A 76 25.68 -4.59 31.62
CA LYS A 76 25.42 -3.47 32.52
C LYS A 76 25.92 -2.15 31.93
N ALA A 77 27.12 -2.12 31.37
CA ALA A 77 27.70 -0.91 30.79
C ALA A 77 26.89 -0.41 29.58
N TYR A 78 26.52 -1.29 28.65
CA TYR A 78 25.70 -0.94 27.48
C TYR A 78 24.31 -0.47 27.85
N LEU A 79 23.66 -1.16 28.79
CA LEU A 79 22.36 -0.77 29.31
C LEU A 79 22.42 0.56 30.05
N ALA A 80 23.47 0.85 30.81
CA ALA A 80 23.63 2.10 31.54
C ALA A 80 23.70 3.30 30.58
N VAL A 81 24.46 3.19 29.49
CA VAL A 81 24.53 4.23 28.44
C VAL A 81 23.15 4.46 27.85
N ALA A 82 22.48 3.41 27.37
CA ALA A 82 21.16 3.52 26.75
C ALA A 82 20.10 4.07 27.73
N ALA A 83 20.12 3.63 28.99
CA ALA A 83 19.21 4.09 30.03
C ALA A 83 19.40 5.58 30.36
N SER A 84 20.59 6.14 30.16
CA SER A 84 20.83 7.58 30.32
C SER A 84 20.02 8.41 29.30
N PHE A 85 19.93 7.94 28.04
CA PHE A 85 19.12 8.57 27.00
C PHE A 85 17.62 8.46 27.26
N VAL A 86 17.18 7.35 27.85
CA VAL A 86 15.78 7.17 28.29
C VAL A 86 15.44 8.13 29.44
N LYS A 87 16.30 8.22 30.46
CA LYS A 87 16.12 9.17 31.59
C LYS A 87 16.08 10.62 31.12
N GLY A 88 16.93 10.97 30.16
CA GLY A 88 16.93 12.28 29.51
C GLY A 88 15.73 12.57 28.61
N ARG A 89 14.76 11.64 28.49
CA ARG A 89 13.57 11.73 27.63
C ARG A 89 13.87 11.95 26.14
N ARG A 90 15.10 11.62 25.71
CA ARG A 90 15.53 11.68 24.30
C ARG A 90 15.12 10.42 23.52
N VAL A 91 14.93 9.32 24.25
CA VAL A 91 14.51 8.01 23.73
C VAL A 91 13.38 7.49 24.60
N SER A 92 12.42 6.79 24.00
CA SER A 92 11.22 6.29 24.67
C SER A 92 11.42 4.95 25.37
N GLY A 93 12.36 4.12 24.93
CA GLY A 93 12.61 2.80 25.53
C GLY A 93 13.80 2.07 24.94
N ILE A 94 14.09 0.90 25.51
CA ILE A 94 15.17 0.02 25.04
C ILE A 94 14.58 -1.33 24.63
N ARG A 95 15.13 -1.87 23.54
CA ARG A 95 14.85 -3.21 23.03
C ARG A 95 16.14 -4.03 23.02
N VAL A 96 16.04 -5.30 23.38
CA VAL A 96 17.16 -6.25 23.27
C VAL A 96 16.75 -7.46 22.45
N SER A 97 17.63 -7.93 21.58
CA SER A 97 17.52 -9.22 20.90
C SER A 97 18.38 -10.25 21.61
N THR A 98 17.83 -11.44 21.89
CA THR A 98 18.60 -12.50 22.54
C THR A 98 18.12 -13.92 22.23
N ARG A 99 18.84 -14.90 22.77
CA ARG A 99 18.52 -16.32 22.77
C ARG A 99 17.50 -16.65 23.88
N PRO A 100 16.51 -17.52 23.62
CA PRO A 100 15.56 -17.99 24.64
C PRO A 100 16.24 -18.59 25.87
N ASP A 101 17.25 -19.44 25.66
CA ASP A 101 18.02 -20.15 26.69
C ASP A 101 18.88 -19.23 27.58
N TYR A 102 18.95 -17.92 27.27
CA TYR A 102 19.63 -16.91 28.08
C TYR A 102 18.69 -16.03 28.90
N ILE A 103 17.40 -16.34 28.90
CA ILE A 103 16.43 -15.68 29.75
C ILE A 103 16.32 -16.43 31.07
N ASN A 104 16.58 -15.71 32.16
CA ASN A 104 16.33 -16.18 33.51
C ASN A 104 15.88 -14.99 34.39
N LYS A 105 15.50 -15.27 35.64
CA LYS A 105 14.97 -14.25 36.56
C LYS A 105 15.94 -13.10 36.80
N ASP A 106 17.24 -13.35 36.85
CA ASP A 106 18.23 -12.31 37.15
C ASP A 106 18.53 -11.43 35.94
N ILE A 107 18.54 -12.01 34.74
CA ILE A 107 18.56 -11.25 33.49
C ILE A 107 17.33 -10.36 33.38
N LEU A 108 16.13 -10.86 33.66
CA LEU A 108 14.90 -10.04 33.61
C LEU A 108 14.94 -8.89 34.63
N LYS A 109 15.45 -9.13 35.86
CA LYS A 109 15.67 -8.06 36.84
C LYS A 109 16.65 -7.00 36.32
N LEU A 110 17.76 -7.41 35.70
CA LEU A 110 18.74 -6.50 35.11
C LEU A 110 18.11 -5.63 34.01
N LEU A 111 17.37 -6.25 33.09
CA LEU A 111 16.71 -5.55 31.98
C LEU A 111 15.65 -4.57 32.51
N LYS A 112 14.85 -4.96 33.51
CA LYS A 112 13.81 -4.11 34.11
C LYS A 112 14.43 -2.90 34.80
N LYS A 113 15.50 -3.11 35.57
CA LYS A 113 16.26 -2.04 36.26
C LYS A 113 16.74 -0.97 35.27
N ASN A 114 17.10 -1.38 34.05
CA ASN A 114 17.62 -0.50 33.01
C ASN A 114 16.56 0.00 32.02
N LYS A 115 15.25 -0.10 32.33
CA LYS A 115 14.16 0.43 31.49
C LYS A 115 14.08 -0.21 30.09
N VAL A 116 14.47 -1.46 29.96
CA VAL A 116 14.15 -2.26 28.78
C VAL A 116 12.64 -2.49 28.73
N GLU A 117 12.03 -2.24 27.57
CA GLU A 117 10.59 -2.42 27.34
C GLU A 117 10.30 -3.69 26.54
N THR A 118 11.17 -4.01 25.56
CA THR A 118 10.92 -5.11 24.61
C THR A 118 12.09 -6.10 24.59
N ILE A 119 11.75 -7.38 24.66
CA ILE A 119 12.71 -8.48 24.50
C ILE A 119 12.29 -9.27 23.26
N GLU A 120 13.20 -9.37 22.30
CA GLU A 120 13.02 -10.10 21.06
C GLU A 120 13.81 -11.41 21.12
N LEU A 121 13.12 -12.55 21.04
CA LEU A 121 13.76 -13.87 21.04
C LEU A 121 13.98 -14.36 19.61
N GLY A 122 15.20 -14.82 19.34
CA GLY A 122 15.54 -15.52 18.10
C GLY A 122 15.04 -16.96 18.11
N ALA A 123 13.72 -17.16 18.01
CA ALA A 123 13.07 -18.48 17.97
C ALA A 123 13.38 -19.23 16.67
N GLN A 124 13.35 -18.53 15.53
CA GLN A 124 13.58 -19.02 14.16
C GLN A 124 12.55 -20.03 13.66
N SER A 125 12.27 -21.09 14.42
CA SER A 125 11.21 -22.06 14.15
C SER A 125 10.63 -22.55 15.47
N LEU A 126 9.36 -22.96 15.46
CA LEU A 126 8.74 -23.66 16.58
C LEU A 126 8.46 -25.13 16.20
N ASP A 127 9.30 -25.70 15.32
CA ASP A 127 9.38 -27.13 14.98
C ASP A 127 10.74 -27.69 15.45
N GLU A 128 10.69 -28.68 16.35
CA GLU A 128 11.89 -29.30 16.94
C GLU A 128 12.87 -29.86 15.91
N ARG A 129 12.36 -30.46 14.82
CA ARG A 129 13.24 -31.04 13.79
C ARG A 129 13.94 -29.96 12.99
N VAL A 130 13.27 -28.85 12.70
CA VAL A 130 13.87 -27.69 12.02
C VAL A 130 14.95 -27.07 12.90
N LEU A 131 14.68 -26.85 14.20
CA LEU A 131 15.68 -26.31 15.14
C LEU A 131 16.92 -27.19 15.27
N LEU A 132 16.72 -28.50 15.42
CA LEU A 132 17.78 -29.49 15.51
C LEU A 132 18.66 -29.51 14.25
N LYS A 133 18.03 -29.61 13.06
CA LYS A 133 18.76 -29.61 11.78
C LYS A 133 19.50 -28.29 11.53
N SER A 134 18.98 -27.19 12.07
CA SER A 134 19.59 -25.87 11.95
C SER A 134 20.71 -25.60 12.97
N GLY A 135 20.96 -26.54 13.90
CA GLY A 135 22.01 -26.41 14.90
C GLY A 135 21.79 -25.24 15.85
N ARG A 136 20.53 -24.91 16.19
CA ARG A 136 20.20 -23.71 16.98
C ARG A 136 20.69 -23.80 18.43
N GLY A 137 20.71 -25.01 19.00
CA GLY A 137 21.18 -25.28 20.36
C GLY A 137 20.20 -24.87 21.47
N HIS A 138 18.93 -24.64 21.15
CA HIS A 138 17.83 -24.57 22.10
C HIS A 138 16.61 -25.31 21.53
N SER A 139 15.70 -25.69 22.42
CA SER A 139 14.44 -26.39 22.11
C SER A 139 13.28 -25.43 21.92
N VAL A 140 12.14 -25.94 21.43
CA VAL A 140 10.88 -25.20 21.40
C VAL A 140 10.46 -24.82 22.82
N LYS A 141 10.66 -25.74 23.78
CA LYS A 141 10.35 -25.51 25.19
C LYS A 141 11.09 -24.31 25.78
N ASP A 142 12.36 -24.13 25.43
CA ASP A 142 13.14 -22.95 25.88
C ASP A 142 12.52 -21.64 25.38
N VAL A 143 11.95 -21.63 24.17
CA VAL A 143 11.21 -20.48 23.63
C VAL A 143 9.93 -20.23 24.42
N GLU A 144 9.17 -21.28 24.73
CA GLU A 144 7.91 -21.20 25.46
C GLU A 144 8.11 -20.70 26.90
N ASP A 145 9.09 -21.28 27.60
CA ASP A 145 9.45 -20.91 28.97
C ASP A 145 9.95 -19.45 29.02
N ALA A 146 10.83 -19.06 28.09
CA ALA A 146 11.33 -17.68 28.02
C ALA A 146 10.21 -16.68 27.67
N ALA A 147 9.35 -17.01 26.70
CA ALA A 147 8.21 -16.18 26.31
C ALA A 147 7.29 -15.91 27.51
N LYS A 148 6.94 -16.97 28.25
CA LYS A 148 6.15 -16.87 29.48
C LYS A 148 6.83 -15.98 30.52
N MET A 149 8.11 -16.19 30.79
CA MET A 149 8.86 -15.39 31.77
C MET A 149 8.93 -13.90 31.39
N ILE A 150 9.08 -13.59 30.11
CA ILE A 150 9.12 -12.21 29.59
C ILE A 150 7.78 -11.51 29.80
N ILE A 151 6.68 -12.17 29.44
CA ILE A 151 5.32 -11.63 29.59
C ILE A 151 4.95 -11.46 31.06
N ASP A 152 5.21 -12.48 31.90
CA ASP A 152 4.92 -12.44 33.34
C ASP A 152 5.72 -11.33 34.05
N ALA A 153 6.90 -10.97 33.55
CA ALA A 153 7.71 -9.84 34.04
C ALA A 153 7.28 -8.46 33.47
N GLY A 154 6.23 -8.42 32.64
CA GLY A 154 5.66 -7.21 32.06
C GLY A 154 6.55 -6.54 31.02
N PHE A 155 7.28 -7.33 30.21
CA PHE A 155 7.95 -6.87 29.01
C PHE A 155 7.10 -7.18 27.77
N LYS A 156 7.34 -6.44 26.70
CA LYS A 156 6.81 -6.77 25.38
C LYS A 156 7.64 -7.90 24.77
N LEU A 157 6.97 -8.94 24.30
CA LEU A 157 7.63 -10.05 23.62
C LEU A 157 7.66 -9.82 22.10
N GLY A 158 8.83 -10.01 21.49
CA GLY A 158 8.96 -10.22 20.05
C GLY A 158 9.52 -11.61 19.77
N LEU A 159 9.04 -12.28 18.73
CA LEU A 159 9.58 -13.58 18.31
C LEU A 159 10.01 -13.49 16.85
N GLN A 160 11.29 -13.76 16.56
CA GLN A 160 11.79 -13.81 15.19
C GLN A 160 11.52 -15.20 14.60
N MET A 161 11.11 -15.25 13.33
CA MET A 161 11.01 -16.48 12.57
C MET A 161 11.82 -16.43 11.28
N MET A 162 12.26 -17.61 10.86
CA MET A 162 12.92 -17.83 9.59
C MET A 162 12.12 -18.81 8.74
N ILE A 163 12.18 -18.62 7.42
CA ILE A 163 11.57 -19.53 6.44
C ILE A 163 12.65 -20.21 5.60
N GLY A 164 12.39 -21.46 5.23
CA GLY A 164 13.29 -22.23 4.36
C GLY A 164 14.52 -22.76 5.10
N LEU A 165 14.47 -22.90 6.43
CA LEU A 165 15.53 -23.57 7.19
C LEU A 165 15.64 -25.06 6.79
N PRO A 166 16.76 -25.74 7.06
CA PRO A 166 16.89 -27.17 6.78
C PRO A 166 15.78 -28.03 7.43
N GLY A 167 14.98 -28.69 6.58
CA GLY A 167 13.84 -29.51 7.00
C GLY A 167 12.54 -28.73 7.27
N ASP A 168 12.52 -27.44 6.94
CA ASP A 168 11.35 -26.57 7.00
C ASP A 168 10.43 -26.81 5.79
N THR A 169 9.14 -26.56 5.98
CA THR A 169 8.11 -26.61 4.94
C THR A 169 7.15 -25.45 5.13
N LYS A 170 6.32 -25.14 4.13
CA LYS A 170 5.36 -24.05 4.21
C LYS A 170 4.38 -24.24 5.39
N GLU A 171 3.98 -25.48 5.63
CA GLU A 171 3.08 -25.88 6.71
C GLU A 171 3.74 -25.65 8.07
N LYS A 172 5.04 -25.96 8.21
CA LYS A 172 5.81 -25.74 9.44
C LYS A 172 6.10 -24.27 9.71
N ALA A 173 6.37 -23.49 8.66
CA ALA A 173 6.48 -22.04 8.77
C ALA A 173 5.15 -21.42 9.23
N MET A 174 4.02 -21.88 8.68
CA MET A 174 2.69 -21.46 9.13
C MET A 174 2.37 -21.91 10.57
N HIS A 175 2.75 -23.14 10.94
CA HIS A 175 2.68 -23.61 12.33
C HIS A 175 3.47 -22.69 13.27
N THR A 176 4.70 -22.33 12.90
CA THR A 176 5.52 -21.40 13.66
C THR A 176 4.83 -20.04 13.82
N ALA A 177 4.23 -19.50 12.76
CA ALA A 177 3.49 -18.24 12.85
C ALA A 177 2.29 -18.31 13.80
N LYS A 178 1.52 -19.40 13.77
CA LYS A 178 0.42 -19.62 14.72
C LYS A 178 0.91 -19.68 16.17
N ARG A 179 1.96 -20.46 16.43
CA ARG A 179 2.58 -20.54 17.75
C ARG A 179 3.11 -19.20 18.24
N ILE A 180 3.66 -18.35 17.36
CA ILE A 180 4.09 -16.98 17.73
C ILE A 180 2.92 -16.15 18.28
N VAL A 181 1.74 -16.25 17.67
CA VAL A 181 0.53 -15.58 18.14
C VAL A 181 0.08 -16.15 19.49
N GLU A 182 0.05 -17.48 19.61
CA GLU A 182 -0.35 -18.19 20.84
C GLU A 182 0.55 -17.87 22.04
N LEU A 183 1.85 -17.69 21.80
CA LEU A 183 2.82 -17.32 22.83
C LEU A 183 2.75 -15.85 23.26
N GLY A 184 1.82 -15.06 22.71
CA GLY A 184 1.57 -13.68 23.13
C GLY A 184 2.59 -12.67 22.64
N ALA A 185 3.26 -12.93 21.50
CA ALA A 185 4.16 -11.96 20.90
C ALA A 185 3.40 -10.69 20.44
N GLU A 186 3.95 -9.51 20.67
CA GLU A 186 3.42 -8.26 20.10
C GLU A 186 3.95 -8.01 18.68
N ASN A 187 5.11 -8.56 18.36
CA ASN A 187 5.77 -8.36 17.08
C ASN A 187 6.58 -9.56 16.61
N THR A 188 6.76 -9.66 15.30
CA THR A 188 7.53 -10.70 14.64
C THR A 188 8.36 -10.16 13.49
N ARG A 189 9.36 -10.95 13.08
CA ARG A 189 10.19 -10.72 11.89
C ARG A 189 10.20 -11.98 11.07
N ILE A 190 10.12 -11.83 9.75
CA ILE A 190 10.14 -12.94 8.80
C ILE A 190 11.42 -12.83 7.97
N TYR A 191 12.35 -13.76 8.17
CA TYR A 191 13.62 -13.78 7.46
C TYR A 191 13.74 -15.03 6.57
N PRO A 192 13.95 -14.89 5.27
CA PRO A 192 14.27 -16.06 4.48
C PRO A 192 15.70 -16.54 4.76
N THR A 193 15.90 -17.86 4.73
CA THR A 193 17.20 -18.48 4.95
C THR A 193 18.07 -18.33 3.70
N ILE A 194 19.26 -17.76 3.88
CA ILE A 194 20.28 -17.63 2.85
C ILE A 194 21.51 -18.47 3.20
N VAL A 195 22.28 -18.84 2.18
CA VAL A 195 23.54 -19.57 2.32
C VAL A 195 24.68 -18.56 2.27
N ILE A 196 25.40 -18.44 3.38
CA ILE A 196 26.53 -17.52 3.53
C ILE A 196 27.83 -18.31 3.45
N GLU A 197 28.82 -17.75 2.76
CA GLU A 197 30.15 -18.33 2.62
C GLU A 197 30.82 -18.53 3.99
N GLY A 198 31.43 -19.69 4.20
CA GLY A 198 32.12 -20.08 5.43
C GLY A 198 31.22 -20.79 6.44
N THR A 199 29.91 -20.86 6.19
CA THR A 199 28.96 -21.50 7.11
C THR A 199 28.85 -23.02 6.89
N GLN A 200 28.37 -23.75 7.90
CA GLN A 200 28.09 -25.19 7.74
C GLN A 200 26.95 -25.43 6.73
N LEU A 201 26.03 -24.49 6.57
CA LEU A 201 24.95 -24.54 5.59
C LEU A 201 25.50 -24.46 4.16
N GLU A 202 26.57 -23.69 3.92
CA GLU A 202 27.27 -23.70 2.63
C GLU A 202 27.80 -25.10 2.31
N LYS A 203 28.44 -25.78 3.27
CA LYS A 203 28.92 -27.16 3.06
C LYS A 203 27.77 -28.11 2.75
N GLN A 204 26.61 -27.95 3.39
CA GLN A 204 25.41 -28.74 3.08
C GLN A 204 24.88 -28.43 1.68
N TYR A 205 24.85 -27.16 1.28
CA TYR A 205 24.43 -26.71 -0.04
C TYR A 205 25.34 -27.27 -1.16
N ARG A 206 26.66 -27.09 -1.04
CA ARG A 206 27.65 -27.60 -2.00
C ARG A 206 27.59 -29.13 -2.14
N ASN A 207 27.26 -29.83 -1.05
CA ASN A 207 27.07 -31.28 -1.03
C ASN A 207 25.63 -31.73 -1.40
N LYS A 208 24.77 -30.82 -1.87
CA LYS A 208 23.36 -31.08 -2.25
C LYS A 208 22.50 -31.68 -1.13
N LYS A 209 22.87 -31.47 0.14
CA LYS A 209 22.09 -31.87 1.32
C LYS A 209 21.07 -30.81 1.76
N TYR A 210 21.20 -29.59 1.21
CA TYR A 210 20.28 -28.48 1.44
C TYR A 210 20.07 -27.71 0.13
N THR A 211 18.84 -27.29 -0.11
CA THR A 211 18.46 -26.42 -1.23
C THR A 211 17.71 -25.23 -0.64
N PRO A 212 18.20 -23.99 -0.80
CA PRO A 212 17.47 -22.83 -0.33
C PRO A 212 16.22 -22.59 -1.18
N LEU A 213 15.24 -21.89 -0.60
CA LEU A 213 14.08 -21.41 -1.35
C LEU A 213 14.53 -20.53 -2.51
N SER A 214 13.85 -20.65 -3.65
CA SER A 214 13.95 -19.64 -4.70
C SER A 214 13.34 -18.31 -4.24
N MET A 215 13.68 -17.21 -4.93
CA MET A 215 13.10 -15.90 -4.66
C MET A 215 11.56 -15.91 -4.72
N ASN A 216 11.00 -16.64 -5.68
CA ASN A 216 9.56 -16.75 -5.85
C ASN A 216 8.91 -17.54 -4.70
N GLU A 217 9.46 -18.71 -4.33
CA GLU A 217 8.94 -19.50 -3.21
C GLU A 217 9.00 -18.72 -1.89
N ALA A 218 10.13 -18.07 -1.61
CA ALA A 218 10.27 -17.26 -0.40
C ALA A 218 9.27 -16.09 -0.37
N THR A 219 9.05 -15.44 -1.52
CA THR A 219 8.06 -14.37 -1.66
C THR A 219 6.65 -14.89 -1.36
N LEU A 220 6.26 -16.03 -1.93
CA LEU A 220 4.95 -16.65 -1.72
C LEU A 220 4.74 -17.14 -0.28
N TRP A 221 5.75 -17.73 0.35
CA TRP A 221 5.66 -18.13 1.76
C TRP A 221 5.52 -16.91 2.66
N ALA A 222 6.38 -15.90 2.48
CA ALA A 222 6.32 -14.67 3.27
C ALA A 222 5.01 -13.90 3.06
N LYS A 223 4.44 -13.94 1.85
CA LYS A 223 3.12 -13.38 1.53
C LYS A 223 2.02 -13.99 2.40
N ASP A 224 1.94 -15.32 2.43
CA ASP A 224 0.91 -16.02 3.20
C ASP A 224 1.07 -15.81 4.70
N LEU A 225 2.31 -15.81 5.21
CA LEU A 225 2.59 -15.51 6.61
C LEU A 225 2.24 -14.07 6.97
N TYR A 226 2.56 -13.10 6.09
CA TYR A 226 2.23 -11.70 6.31
C TYR A 226 0.71 -11.48 6.35
N LEU A 227 -0.03 -12.04 5.39
CA LEU A 227 -1.50 -11.98 5.37
C LEU A 227 -2.12 -12.64 6.61
N PHE A 228 -1.55 -13.74 7.09
CA PHE A 228 -1.97 -14.35 8.35
C PHE A 228 -1.78 -13.39 9.53
N PHE A 229 -0.57 -12.81 9.70
CA PHE A 229 -0.32 -11.91 10.82
C PHE A 229 -1.16 -10.63 10.78
N GLU A 230 -1.50 -10.10 9.60
CA GLU A 230 -2.39 -8.94 9.45
C GLU A 230 -3.81 -9.18 9.99
N GLN A 231 -4.22 -10.45 10.12
CA GLN A 231 -5.49 -10.84 10.74
C GLN A 231 -5.40 -10.98 12.27
N THR A 232 -4.23 -10.72 12.85
CA THR A 232 -3.93 -10.88 14.28
C THR A 232 -3.45 -9.56 14.90
N ALA A 233 -3.23 -9.56 16.21
CA ALA A 233 -2.62 -8.42 16.90
C ALA A 233 -1.08 -8.33 16.72
N VAL A 234 -0.44 -9.39 16.19
CA VAL A 234 1.02 -9.46 16.04
C VAL A 234 1.49 -8.60 14.88
N LYS A 235 2.35 -7.63 15.15
CA LYS A 235 2.89 -6.74 14.12
C LYS A 235 4.12 -7.33 13.44
N VAL A 236 4.08 -7.51 12.12
CA VAL A 236 5.27 -7.84 11.33
C VAL A 236 6.13 -6.59 11.16
N ILE A 237 7.19 -6.46 11.96
CA ILE A 237 8.05 -5.26 11.97
C ILE A 237 9.16 -5.34 10.91
N ARG A 238 9.47 -6.53 10.40
CA ARG A 238 10.44 -6.70 9.30
C ARG A 238 10.16 -7.96 8.46
N ILE A 239 10.37 -7.84 7.16
CA ILE A 239 10.36 -8.95 6.19
C ILE A 239 11.62 -8.83 5.33
N GLY A 240 12.47 -9.84 5.37
CA GLY A 240 13.79 -9.81 4.73
C GLY A 240 14.92 -9.27 5.63
N LEU A 241 16.14 -9.62 5.26
CA LEU A 241 17.37 -9.34 6.01
C LEU A 241 17.72 -7.84 6.03
N HIS A 242 18.63 -7.44 6.92
CA HIS A 242 19.21 -6.09 6.86
C HIS A 242 20.19 -6.02 5.69
N PRO A 243 20.08 -5.02 4.80
CA PRO A 243 21.11 -4.81 3.79
C PRO A 243 22.44 -4.50 4.48
N SER A 244 23.49 -5.17 4.05
CA SER A 244 24.88 -4.87 4.43
C SER A 244 25.72 -4.90 3.16
N GLU A 245 26.77 -4.08 3.09
CA GLU A 245 27.69 -4.09 1.94
C GLU A 245 28.27 -5.49 1.69
N GLU A 246 28.50 -6.26 2.75
CA GLU A 246 28.97 -7.64 2.67
C GLU A 246 27.94 -8.57 2.01
N LEU A 247 26.65 -8.47 2.35
CA LEU A 247 25.58 -9.26 1.72
C LEU A 247 25.22 -8.77 0.30
N ASP A 248 25.44 -7.49 0.03
CA ASP A 248 25.27 -6.90 -1.30
C ASP A 248 26.46 -7.22 -2.23
N SER A 249 27.62 -7.58 -1.68
CA SER A 249 28.77 -8.07 -2.44
C SER A 249 28.56 -9.52 -2.89
N GLU A 250 28.91 -9.82 -4.15
CA GLU A 250 28.78 -11.16 -4.74
C GLU A 250 29.63 -12.24 -4.01
N HIS A 251 30.54 -11.83 -3.12
CA HIS A 251 31.51 -12.73 -2.50
C HIS A 251 30.97 -13.46 -1.24
N SER A 252 30.08 -12.85 -0.46
CA SER A 252 29.63 -13.44 0.81
C SER A 252 28.35 -14.28 0.71
N LEU A 253 27.48 -13.97 -0.25
CA LEU A 253 26.22 -14.68 -0.48
C LEU A 253 26.43 -15.81 -1.51
N VAL A 254 26.31 -17.06 -1.06
CA VAL A 254 26.52 -18.24 -1.92
C VAL A 254 25.25 -18.64 -2.66
N ALA A 255 24.10 -18.61 -1.98
CA ALA A 255 22.80 -18.98 -2.54
C ALA A 255 21.62 -18.51 -1.68
N GLY A 256 20.42 -18.53 -2.25
CA GLY A 256 19.17 -18.26 -1.56
C GLY A 256 18.56 -16.89 -1.87
N PRO A 257 17.39 -16.60 -1.29
CA PRO A 257 16.53 -15.51 -1.75
C PRO A 257 16.83 -14.20 -0.99
N TYR A 258 17.95 -13.57 -1.34
CA TYR A 258 18.30 -12.25 -0.82
C TYR A 258 17.86 -11.13 -1.77
N HIS A 259 17.18 -10.12 -1.21
CA HIS A 259 16.88 -8.88 -1.92
C HIS A 259 16.79 -7.73 -0.89
N PRO A 260 17.46 -6.58 -1.10
CA PRO A 260 17.41 -5.46 -0.16
C PRO A 260 15.98 -4.97 0.13
N SER A 261 15.12 -5.00 -0.89
CA SER A 261 13.70 -4.65 -0.81
C SER A 261 12.78 -5.88 -0.79
N PHE A 262 13.16 -6.99 -0.14
CA PHE A 262 12.35 -8.22 -0.15
C PHE A 262 10.88 -8.00 0.28
N LYS A 263 10.63 -7.13 1.26
CA LYS A 263 9.27 -6.70 1.64
C LYS A 263 8.46 -6.14 0.46
N GLU A 264 9.09 -5.39 -0.43
CA GLU A 264 8.43 -4.83 -1.62
C GLU A 264 7.98 -5.92 -2.60
N LEU A 265 8.78 -6.99 -2.74
CA LEU A 265 8.41 -8.16 -3.57
C LEU A 265 7.18 -8.86 -2.99
N VAL A 266 7.17 -9.08 -1.67
CA VAL A 266 6.03 -9.69 -0.96
C VAL A 266 4.76 -8.85 -1.14
N LEU A 267 4.83 -7.53 -0.91
CA LEU A 267 3.67 -6.65 -1.05
C LEU A 267 3.23 -6.48 -2.52
N THR A 268 4.17 -6.53 -3.47
CA THR A 268 3.87 -6.56 -4.91
C THR A 268 3.02 -7.78 -5.25
N GLU A 269 3.37 -8.95 -4.73
CA GLU A 269 2.65 -10.19 -4.97
C GLU A 269 1.24 -10.16 -4.35
N ILE A 270 1.10 -9.61 -3.13
CA ILE A 270 -0.23 -9.42 -2.50
C ILE A 270 -1.11 -8.54 -3.38
N TRP A 271 -0.59 -7.39 -3.84
CA TRP A 271 -1.36 -6.50 -4.71
C TRP A 271 -1.68 -7.12 -6.07
N LYS A 272 -0.78 -7.94 -6.61
CA LYS A 272 -1.04 -8.68 -7.85
C LYS A 272 -2.30 -9.53 -7.71
N GLU A 273 -2.37 -10.37 -6.68
CA GLU A 273 -3.55 -11.21 -6.43
C GLU A 273 -4.80 -10.36 -6.19
N TYR A 274 -4.69 -9.30 -5.38
CA TYR A 274 -5.83 -8.45 -5.04
C TYR A 274 -6.43 -7.71 -6.24
N LEU A 275 -5.57 -7.22 -7.15
CA LEU A 275 -6.01 -6.58 -8.40
C LEU A 275 -6.60 -7.61 -9.35
N PHE A 276 -5.94 -8.74 -9.56
CA PHE A 276 -6.38 -9.75 -10.55
C PHE A 276 -7.65 -10.50 -10.12
N ASP A 277 -7.92 -10.62 -8.82
CA ASP A 277 -9.15 -11.20 -8.28
C ASP A 277 -10.38 -10.30 -8.47
N LYS A 278 -10.19 -8.98 -8.37
CA LYS A 278 -11.30 -8.01 -8.28
C LYS A 278 -11.50 -7.15 -9.52
N ILE A 279 -10.54 -7.10 -10.44
CA ILE A 279 -10.65 -6.35 -11.69
C ILE A 279 -11.36 -7.21 -12.74
N GLU A 280 -12.45 -6.68 -13.29
CA GLU A 280 -13.10 -7.26 -14.46
C GLU A 280 -12.25 -6.95 -15.72
N PHE A 281 -11.74 -7.99 -16.39
CA PHE A 281 -10.88 -7.84 -17.57
C PHE A 281 -11.69 -7.47 -18.81
N LYS A 282 -11.37 -6.32 -19.42
CA LYS A 282 -12.04 -5.80 -20.63
C LYS A 282 -11.00 -5.29 -21.62
N SER A 283 -10.62 -6.14 -22.58
CA SER A 283 -9.56 -5.91 -23.56
C SER A 283 -9.71 -4.65 -24.39
N ASN A 284 -10.93 -4.15 -24.57
CA ASN A 284 -11.24 -2.94 -25.33
C ASN A 284 -11.30 -1.64 -24.50
N LYS A 285 -11.00 -1.69 -23.20
CA LYS A 285 -11.04 -0.52 -22.31
C LYS A 285 -9.65 -0.14 -21.80
N ALA A 286 -9.51 1.09 -21.33
CA ALA A 286 -8.46 1.50 -20.41
C ALA A 286 -9.00 1.55 -19.00
N ILE A 287 -8.06 1.50 -18.05
CA ILE A 287 -8.37 1.59 -16.64
C ILE A 287 -7.47 2.60 -15.94
N ILE A 288 -8.05 3.32 -14.97
CA ILE A 288 -7.30 3.96 -13.89
C ILE A 288 -7.67 3.25 -12.59
N ILE A 289 -6.66 2.72 -11.90
CA ILE A 289 -6.79 2.09 -10.59
C ILE A 289 -6.38 3.13 -9.54
N TYR A 290 -7.25 3.42 -8.58
CA TYR A 290 -6.98 4.31 -7.47
C TYR A 290 -6.70 3.51 -6.20
N VAL A 291 -5.54 3.72 -5.58
CA VAL A 291 -5.07 3.01 -4.37
C VAL A 291 -4.62 4.00 -3.29
N PRO A 292 -4.44 3.59 -2.02
CA PRO A 292 -3.89 4.46 -0.98
C PRO A 292 -2.47 4.93 -1.33
N HIS A 293 -2.11 6.14 -0.93
CA HIS A 293 -0.82 6.74 -1.26
C HIS A 293 0.37 5.86 -0.83
N GLU A 294 0.34 5.33 0.39
CA GLU A 294 1.38 4.45 0.93
C GLU A 294 1.46 3.07 0.26
N GLN A 295 0.45 2.68 -0.52
CA GLN A 295 0.40 1.41 -1.23
C GLN A 295 0.73 1.52 -2.72
N LEU A 296 0.84 2.74 -3.26
CA LEU A 296 0.98 3.00 -4.69
C LEU A 296 2.11 2.18 -5.34
N ASN A 297 3.29 2.18 -4.73
CA ASN A 297 4.45 1.46 -5.27
C ASN A 297 4.22 -0.05 -5.30
N PHE A 298 3.56 -0.61 -4.28
CA PHE A 298 3.25 -2.04 -4.22
C PHE A 298 2.17 -2.44 -5.23
N ALA A 299 1.16 -1.58 -5.44
CA ALA A 299 0.12 -1.77 -6.44
C ALA A 299 0.68 -1.72 -7.88
N ILE A 300 1.57 -0.75 -8.17
CA ILE A 300 2.33 -0.70 -9.43
C ILE A 300 3.21 -1.95 -9.58
N GLY A 301 3.75 -2.42 -8.46
CA GLY A 301 4.62 -3.58 -8.35
C GLY A 301 6.08 -3.22 -8.61
N HIS A 302 6.98 -3.96 -7.97
CA HIS A 302 8.41 -3.86 -8.18
C HIS A 302 8.74 -3.97 -9.69
N LYS A 303 9.54 -3.03 -10.22
CA LYS A 303 9.83 -2.89 -11.66
C LYS A 303 8.58 -2.78 -12.56
N SER A 304 7.48 -2.27 -12.00
CA SER A 304 6.16 -2.11 -12.65
C SER A 304 5.53 -3.41 -13.14
N VAL A 305 5.83 -4.55 -12.50
CA VAL A 305 5.37 -5.87 -12.97
C VAL A 305 3.84 -5.97 -13.01
N ASN A 306 3.12 -5.50 -11.98
CA ASN A 306 1.66 -5.59 -11.93
C ASN A 306 1.01 -4.71 -12.99
N ARG A 307 1.50 -3.48 -13.18
CA ARG A 307 1.02 -2.60 -14.26
C ARG A 307 1.19 -3.24 -15.63
N LYS A 308 2.38 -3.79 -15.93
CA LYS A 308 2.67 -4.45 -17.21
C LYS A 308 1.81 -5.68 -17.46
N LEU A 309 1.55 -6.48 -16.41
CA LEU A 309 0.65 -7.63 -16.54
C LEU A 309 -0.78 -7.20 -16.88
N LEU A 310 -1.27 -6.11 -16.26
CA LEU A 310 -2.59 -5.56 -16.59
C LEU A 310 -2.64 -4.96 -18.01
N GLU A 311 -1.56 -4.39 -18.51
CA GLU A 311 -1.47 -3.87 -19.90
C GLU A 311 -1.70 -4.97 -20.95
N ASN A 312 -1.53 -6.25 -20.61
CA ASN A 312 -1.90 -7.36 -21.51
C ASN A 312 -3.42 -7.53 -21.67
N HIS A 313 -4.21 -6.96 -20.76
CA HIS A 313 -5.67 -7.11 -20.70
C HIS A 313 -6.42 -5.79 -20.94
N PHE A 314 -5.71 -4.67 -21.10
CA PHE A 314 -6.31 -3.34 -21.27
C PHE A 314 -5.49 -2.51 -22.24
N THR A 315 -6.17 -1.65 -23.00
CA THR A 315 -5.52 -0.73 -23.97
C THR A 315 -4.61 0.31 -23.30
N SER A 316 -4.85 0.66 -22.04
CA SER A 316 -3.99 1.52 -21.22
C SER A 316 -4.28 1.29 -19.74
N VAL A 317 -3.23 1.27 -18.91
CA VAL A 317 -3.35 1.09 -17.46
C VAL A 317 -2.64 2.23 -16.75
N LYS A 318 -3.35 2.91 -15.85
CA LYS A 318 -2.76 3.89 -14.92
C LYS A 318 -3.08 3.47 -13.50
N ILE A 319 -2.12 3.60 -12.59
CA ILE A 319 -2.34 3.39 -11.16
C ILE A 319 -1.99 4.69 -10.45
N LYS A 320 -2.92 5.23 -9.68
CA LYS A 320 -2.83 6.54 -9.02
C LYS A 320 -3.13 6.41 -7.54
N SER A 321 -2.61 7.34 -6.76
CA SER A 321 -2.96 7.48 -5.36
C SER A 321 -4.27 8.26 -5.17
N ASP A 322 -5.09 7.84 -4.21
CA ASP A 322 -6.17 8.62 -3.62
C ASP A 322 -5.98 8.64 -2.10
N ILE A 323 -5.87 9.84 -1.53
CA ILE A 323 -5.63 10.09 -0.11
C ILE A 323 -6.82 9.70 0.78
N LYS A 324 -8.01 9.49 0.20
CA LYS A 324 -9.20 9.05 0.94
C LYS A 324 -9.21 7.54 1.18
N LEU A 325 -8.46 6.77 0.40
CA LEU A 325 -8.35 5.33 0.54
C LEU A 325 -7.35 4.99 1.63
N ILE A 326 -7.63 3.91 2.37
CA ILE A 326 -6.78 3.39 3.45
C ILE A 326 -6.59 1.88 3.31
N ASN A 327 -5.59 1.34 4.00
CA ASN A 327 -5.27 -0.09 4.01
C ASN A 327 -5.00 -0.63 2.60
N ARG A 328 -5.81 -1.56 2.09
CA ARG A 328 -5.76 -2.07 0.70
C ARG A 328 -7.08 -1.82 -0.06
N ALA A 329 -7.85 -0.80 0.33
CA ALA A 329 -9.04 -0.41 -0.42
C ALA A 329 -8.65 0.20 -1.78
N PHE A 330 -9.36 -0.15 -2.85
CA PHE A 330 -9.13 0.43 -4.17
C PHE A 330 -10.43 0.45 -4.98
N TYR A 331 -10.45 1.28 -6.03
CA TYR A 331 -11.51 1.26 -7.03
C TYR A 331 -10.92 1.49 -8.43
N VAL A 332 -11.72 1.20 -9.46
CA VAL A 332 -11.27 1.19 -10.86
C VAL A 332 -12.23 1.97 -11.73
N ASP A 333 -11.68 2.94 -12.46
CA ASP A 333 -12.41 3.67 -13.49
C ASP A 333 -12.12 3.04 -14.85
N TYR A 334 -13.15 2.48 -15.46
CA TYR A 334 -13.09 1.96 -16.82
C TYR A 334 -13.48 3.05 -17.82
N TYR A 335 -12.58 3.38 -18.73
CA TYR A 335 -12.85 4.39 -19.75
C TYR A 335 -12.29 3.97 -21.11
N TRP A 336 -12.78 4.59 -22.17
CA TRP A 336 -12.21 4.41 -23.51
C TRP A 336 -11.08 5.42 -23.72
N PRO A 337 -9.82 5.00 -23.87
CA PRO A 337 -8.70 5.93 -24.02
C PRO A 337 -8.53 6.43 -25.46
N ILE A 338 -9.23 5.85 -26.44
CA ILE A 338 -9.13 6.19 -27.86
C ILE A 338 -10.47 6.82 -28.28
N GLU A 339 -10.36 8.13 -28.56
CA GLU A 339 -11.36 9.16 -28.31
C GLU A 339 -12.61 9.04 -29.18
N LEU A 340 -13.75 9.49 -28.66
CA LEU A 340 -14.95 9.88 -29.42
C LEU A 340 -14.65 10.60 -30.75
N LYS A 341 -13.51 11.29 -30.87
CA LYS A 341 -13.04 11.89 -32.12
C LYS A 341 -12.82 10.87 -33.25
N GLU A 342 -12.25 9.71 -32.97
CA GLU A 342 -12.08 8.66 -34.00
C GLU A 342 -13.41 8.02 -34.37
N ILE A 343 -14.32 7.88 -33.41
CA ILE A 343 -15.72 7.47 -33.68
C ILE A 343 -16.42 8.53 -34.55
N PHE A 344 -16.31 9.80 -34.18
CA PHE A 344 -16.88 10.91 -34.94
C PHE A 344 -16.29 10.99 -36.35
N LYS A 345 -14.96 10.86 -36.52
CA LYS A 345 -14.31 10.76 -37.83
C LYS A 345 -14.82 9.57 -38.63
N LYS A 346 -14.86 8.37 -38.02
CA LYS A 346 -15.35 7.13 -38.66
C LYS A 346 -16.79 7.28 -39.16
N HIS A 347 -17.65 7.90 -38.37
CA HIS A 347 -19.06 8.13 -38.69
C HIS A 347 -19.32 9.46 -39.41
N ARG A 348 -18.28 10.21 -39.78
CA ARG A 348 -18.37 11.53 -40.43
C ARG A 348 -19.24 12.53 -39.65
N ILE A 349 -19.25 12.42 -38.32
CA ILE A 349 -19.94 13.34 -37.42
C ILE A 349 -19.01 14.55 -37.22
N PRO A 350 -19.41 15.76 -37.62
CA PRO A 350 -18.60 16.95 -37.41
C PRO A 350 -18.54 17.28 -35.92
N PHE A 351 -17.36 17.71 -35.46
CA PHE A 351 -17.16 18.18 -34.10
C PHE A 351 -16.20 19.35 -34.09
N LEU A 352 -16.36 20.23 -33.09
CA LEU A 352 -15.50 21.39 -32.89
C LEU A 352 -14.94 21.36 -31.47
N ARG A 353 -13.71 21.82 -31.32
CA ARG A 353 -13.08 21.97 -30.01
C ARG A 353 -13.54 23.29 -29.38
N GLY A 354 -14.08 23.22 -28.18
CA GLY A 354 -14.39 24.39 -27.36
C GLY A 354 -13.14 25.21 -27.00
N LYS A 355 -13.32 26.51 -26.79
CA LYS A 355 -12.23 27.45 -26.48
C LYS A 355 -11.88 27.43 -24.99
N GLU A 356 -12.90 27.45 -24.15
CA GLU A 356 -12.79 27.49 -22.70
C GLU A 356 -12.63 26.09 -22.09
N LYS A 357 -12.08 26.01 -20.88
CA LYS A 357 -12.07 24.77 -20.10
C LYS A 357 -13.29 24.72 -19.20
N LEU A 358 -13.96 23.57 -19.14
CA LEU A 358 -15.02 23.33 -18.16
C LEU A 358 -14.43 23.36 -16.74
N GLY A 359 -15.11 24.09 -15.86
CA GLY A 359 -14.84 24.10 -14.43
C GLY A 359 -15.71 23.13 -13.65
N ASN A 360 -15.65 23.22 -12.32
CA ASN A 360 -16.40 22.33 -11.41
C ASN A 360 -17.59 23.03 -10.72
N LYS A 361 -17.84 24.31 -11.02
CA LYS A 361 -18.95 25.08 -10.44
C LYS A 361 -19.66 25.91 -11.52
N TYR A 362 -20.94 26.22 -11.28
CA TYR A 362 -21.68 27.16 -12.13
C TYR A 362 -21.04 28.56 -12.05
N PRO A 363 -20.90 29.31 -13.17
CA PRO A 363 -21.38 28.99 -14.52
C PRO A 363 -20.42 28.17 -15.40
N GLU A 364 -19.19 27.89 -14.95
CA GLU A 364 -18.13 27.22 -15.72
C GLU A 364 -18.51 25.79 -16.17
N THR A 365 -19.46 25.16 -15.49
CA THR A 365 -20.00 23.84 -15.83
C THR A 365 -21.03 23.85 -16.96
N ALA A 366 -21.50 25.03 -17.39
CA ALA A 366 -22.62 25.18 -18.32
C ALA A 366 -22.25 25.82 -19.67
N LEU A 367 -20.97 26.15 -19.90
CA LEU A 367 -20.51 26.93 -21.07
C LEU A 367 -20.96 26.38 -22.44
N TYR A 368 -21.13 25.06 -22.55
CA TYR A 368 -21.52 24.35 -23.77
C TYR A 368 -22.97 23.84 -23.77
N ASN A 369 -23.76 24.11 -22.74
CA ASN A 369 -25.12 23.55 -22.58
C ASN A 369 -26.18 24.35 -23.34
N ALA A 370 -25.85 24.82 -24.54
CA ALA A 370 -26.75 25.56 -25.43
C ALA A 370 -27.63 24.64 -26.27
N LEU A 371 -28.87 25.06 -26.55
CA LEU A 371 -29.68 24.42 -27.59
C LEU A 371 -29.48 25.17 -28.90
N PHE A 372 -28.93 24.48 -29.90
CA PHE A 372 -28.77 25.01 -31.25
C PHE A 372 -29.74 24.30 -32.20
N THR A 373 -30.60 25.09 -32.82
CA THR A 373 -31.65 24.65 -33.76
C THR A 373 -31.41 25.26 -35.14
N THR A 374 -32.24 24.92 -36.12
CA THR A 374 -32.20 25.58 -37.44
C THR A 374 -32.65 27.05 -37.40
N ARG A 375 -33.37 27.46 -36.35
CA ARG A 375 -34.00 28.80 -36.25
C ARG A 375 -33.39 29.69 -35.17
N TYR A 376 -32.88 29.10 -34.09
CA TYR A 376 -32.40 29.81 -32.92
C TYR A 376 -31.17 29.13 -32.28
N LEU A 377 -30.25 29.94 -31.77
CA LEU A 377 -29.33 29.54 -30.72
C LEU A 377 -29.87 30.04 -29.38
N ILE A 378 -30.20 29.13 -28.47
CA ILE A 378 -30.84 29.45 -27.19
C ILE A 378 -29.89 29.09 -26.06
N HIS A 379 -29.42 30.10 -25.31
CA HIS A 379 -28.55 29.90 -24.15
C HIS A 379 -28.39 31.18 -23.33
N ASN A 380 -27.63 31.12 -22.23
CA ASN A 380 -27.18 32.31 -21.52
C ASN A 380 -25.97 32.96 -22.22
N LYS A 381 -26.25 34.03 -22.98
CA LYS A 381 -25.26 34.82 -23.74
C LYS A 381 -24.02 35.26 -22.94
N ASN A 382 -24.13 35.40 -21.61
CA ASN A 382 -23.01 35.86 -20.77
C ASN A 382 -22.00 34.74 -20.46
N ILE A 383 -22.33 33.48 -20.73
CA ILE A 383 -21.49 32.33 -20.38
C ILE A 383 -21.24 31.38 -21.57
N THR A 384 -21.98 31.52 -22.68
CA THR A 384 -21.79 30.68 -23.87
C THR A 384 -20.36 30.78 -24.39
N ASP A 385 -19.72 29.64 -24.64
CA ASP A 385 -18.42 29.63 -25.32
C ASP A 385 -18.52 30.28 -26.72
N SER A 386 -17.56 31.15 -27.03
CA SER A 386 -17.47 31.84 -28.31
C SER A 386 -17.44 30.92 -29.54
N CYS A 387 -16.98 29.66 -29.40
CA CYS A 387 -16.98 28.70 -30.50
C CYS A 387 -18.42 28.38 -30.97
N ILE A 388 -19.38 28.33 -30.04
CA ILE A 388 -20.79 28.07 -30.36
C ILE A 388 -21.38 29.29 -31.05
N THR A 389 -21.15 30.50 -30.52
CA THR A 389 -21.69 31.72 -31.13
C THR A 389 -21.12 31.98 -32.53
N ASN A 390 -19.83 31.67 -32.74
CA ASN A 390 -19.20 31.77 -34.05
C ASN A 390 -19.80 30.75 -35.04
N GLN A 391 -20.06 29.51 -34.60
CA GLN A 391 -20.70 28.51 -35.44
C GLN A 391 -22.14 28.91 -35.81
N ALA A 392 -22.86 29.54 -34.88
CA ALA A 392 -24.25 29.96 -35.07
C ALA A 392 -24.40 31.42 -35.56
N HIS A 393 -23.36 32.04 -36.14
CA HIS A 393 -23.34 33.49 -36.47
C HIS A 393 -24.49 33.98 -37.36
N LYS A 394 -25.11 33.10 -38.16
CA LYS A 394 -26.29 33.43 -39.01
C LYS A 394 -27.63 33.16 -38.32
N THR A 395 -27.61 32.58 -37.13
CA THR A 395 -28.81 32.15 -36.41
C THR A 395 -29.11 33.15 -35.28
N PRO A 396 -30.35 33.65 -35.18
CA PRO A 396 -30.77 34.51 -34.09
C PRO A 396 -30.44 33.89 -32.71
N PHE A 397 -29.83 34.69 -31.83
CA PHE A 397 -29.53 34.28 -30.46
C PHE A 397 -30.67 34.68 -29.53
N LEU A 398 -31.31 33.72 -28.87
CA LEU A 398 -32.34 33.95 -27.85
C LEU A 398 -31.74 33.77 -26.46
N HIS A 399 -31.62 34.88 -25.73
CA HIS A 399 -30.99 34.89 -24.42
C HIS A 399 -31.95 34.38 -23.33
N VAL A 400 -31.53 33.32 -22.61
CA VAL A 400 -32.19 32.83 -21.39
C VAL A 400 -31.24 32.94 -20.20
N LYS A 401 -31.76 33.14 -18.98
CA LYS A 401 -30.93 33.17 -17.76
C LYS A 401 -30.38 31.79 -17.39
N GLN A 402 -31.13 30.72 -17.69
CA GLN A 402 -30.79 29.33 -17.37
C GLN A 402 -29.58 28.86 -18.19
N GLY A 403 -28.46 28.58 -17.52
CA GLY A 403 -27.25 28.08 -18.18
C GLY A 403 -27.36 26.62 -18.64
N TYR A 404 -28.14 25.78 -17.98
CA TYR A 404 -28.34 24.39 -18.43
C TYR A 404 -29.47 24.28 -19.45
N THR A 405 -29.43 25.10 -20.50
CA THR A 405 -30.54 25.24 -21.46
C THR A 405 -30.83 23.93 -22.19
N ARG A 406 -29.82 23.26 -22.75
CA ARG A 406 -30.00 22.00 -23.49
C ARG A 406 -30.55 20.88 -22.61
N CYS A 407 -30.17 20.86 -21.33
CA CYS A 407 -30.68 19.95 -20.33
C CYS A 407 -32.09 20.30 -19.83
N ASN A 408 -32.69 21.41 -20.25
CA ASN A 408 -34.05 21.83 -19.88
C ASN A 408 -34.93 22.21 -21.08
N LEU A 409 -34.48 21.99 -22.32
CA LEU A 409 -35.21 22.43 -23.51
C LEU A 409 -34.94 21.49 -24.70
N ILE A 410 -36.00 21.20 -25.43
CA ILE A 410 -35.95 20.53 -26.73
C ILE A 410 -36.93 21.19 -27.70
N GLU A 411 -36.53 21.29 -28.97
CA GLU A 411 -37.39 21.74 -30.09
C GLU A 411 -37.99 20.50 -30.76
N LEU A 412 -39.30 20.48 -31.00
CA LEU A 412 -40.02 19.41 -31.70
C LEU A 412 -39.99 19.60 -33.23
N PRO A 413 -40.29 18.55 -34.03
CA PRO A 413 -40.28 18.64 -35.50
C PRO A 413 -41.24 19.69 -36.08
N ASP A 414 -42.36 19.97 -35.41
CA ASP A 414 -43.33 21.00 -35.80
C ASP A 414 -42.85 22.43 -35.44
N GLY A 415 -41.71 22.52 -34.77
CA GLY A 415 -41.11 23.76 -34.33
C GLY A 415 -41.67 24.33 -33.03
N SER A 416 -42.50 23.59 -32.31
CA SER A 416 -42.81 23.90 -30.91
C SER A 416 -41.68 23.46 -29.98
N PHE A 417 -41.71 23.88 -28.72
CA PHE A 417 -40.69 23.55 -27.73
C PHE A 417 -41.30 22.86 -26.51
N ILE A 418 -40.55 21.95 -25.88
CA ILE A 418 -40.89 21.39 -24.56
C ILE A 418 -39.84 21.82 -23.54
N THR A 419 -40.29 22.31 -22.38
CA THR A 419 -39.40 22.69 -21.27
C THR A 419 -40.01 22.42 -19.91
N SER A 420 -39.17 22.14 -18.91
CA SER A 420 -39.56 22.11 -17.49
C SER A 420 -39.13 23.38 -16.73
N ASP A 421 -38.46 24.31 -17.39
CA ASP A 421 -37.93 25.52 -16.77
C ASP A 421 -38.82 26.71 -17.10
N LYS A 422 -39.45 27.27 -16.07
CA LYS A 422 -40.33 28.45 -16.20
C LYS A 422 -39.61 29.68 -16.74
N GLY A 423 -38.32 29.84 -16.45
CA GLY A 423 -37.52 30.94 -16.99
C GLY A 423 -37.31 30.81 -18.49
N ILE A 424 -37.07 29.59 -18.98
CA ILE A 424 -36.99 29.30 -20.42
C ILE A 424 -38.36 29.52 -21.08
N GLU A 425 -39.43 28.93 -20.53
CA GLU A 425 -40.80 29.06 -21.05
C GLU A 425 -41.19 30.53 -21.26
N ASN A 426 -41.07 31.34 -20.22
CA ASN A 426 -41.42 32.76 -20.27
C ASN A 426 -40.66 33.51 -21.36
N THR A 427 -39.37 33.21 -21.54
CA THR A 427 -38.54 33.85 -22.56
C THR A 427 -39.01 33.49 -23.98
N LEU A 428 -39.32 32.21 -24.21
CA LEU A 428 -39.77 31.73 -25.52
C LEU A 428 -41.18 32.25 -25.86
N LEU A 429 -42.09 32.32 -24.89
CA LEU A 429 -43.43 32.92 -25.06
C LEU A 429 -43.33 34.41 -25.42
N GLN A 430 -42.43 35.17 -24.79
CA GLN A 430 -42.17 36.57 -25.13
C GLN A 430 -41.65 36.73 -26.57
N ALA A 431 -40.90 35.75 -27.06
CA ALA A 431 -40.46 35.67 -28.45
C ALA A 431 -41.56 35.16 -29.41
N LYS A 432 -42.80 34.98 -28.93
CA LYS A 432 -43.96 34.48 -29.69
C LYS A 432 -43.76 33.07 -30.26
N LEU A 433 -43.01 32.23 -29.55
CA LEU A 433 -42.83 30.81 -29.90
C LEU A 433 -43.84 29.93 -29.18
N GLN A 434 -44.21 28.82 -29.82
CA GLN A 434 -45.08 27.82 -29.21
C GLN A 434 -44.28 26.95 -28.24
N VAL A 435 -44.71 26.91 -26.98
CA VAL A 435 -44.01 26.19 -25.90
C VAL A 435 -45.01 25.38 -25.10
N HIS A 436 -44.64 24.14 -24.81
CA HIS A 436 -45.33 23.22 -23.95
C HIS A 436 -44.52 23.06 -22.67
N TYR A 437 -45.04 23.62 -21.58
CA TYR A 437 -44.49 23.39 -20.26
C TYR A 437 -45.03 22.10 -19.67
N PHE A 438 -44.19 21.40 -18.91
CA PHE A 438 -44.61 20.32 -18.04
C PHE A 438 -43.81 20.39 -16.73
N SER A 439 -44.35 19.86 -15.64
CA SER A 439 -43.62 19.81 -14.37
C SER A 439 -42.67 18.61 -14.38
N SER A 440 -41.42 18.81 -13.99
CA SER A 440 -40.48 17.69 -13.80
C SER A 440 -40.92 16.76 -12.66
N ALA A 441 -41.79 17.21 -11.76
CA ALA A 441 -42.41 16.36 -10.75
C ALA A 441 -43.40 15.34 -11.34
N ASP A 442 -43.93 15.59 -12.55
CA ASP A 442 -44.90 14.70 -13.21
C ASP A 442 -44.21 13.50 -13.88
N VAL A 443 -42.88 13.51 -13.97
CA VAL A 443 -42.08 12.41 -14.55
C VAL A 443 -41.52 11.56 -13.41
N ALA A 444 -42.14 10.39 -13.21
CA ALA A 444 -41.68 9.41 -12.24
C ALA A 444 -40.40 8.72 -12.74
N LEU A 445 -39.32 8.86 -11.98
CA LEU A 445 -38.06 8.11 -12.16
C LEU A 445 -37.72 7.45 -10.82
N ASP A 446 -37.33 6.17 -10.85
CA ASP A 446 -36.99 5.43 -9.65
C ASP A 446 -35.86 6.13 -8.88
N ASN A 447 -36.07 6.35 -7.58
CA ASN A 447 -35.14 7.02 -6.67
C ASN A 447 -34.79 8.49 -7.02
N GLN A 448 -35.59 9.18 -7.84
CA GLN A 448 -35.41 10.61 -8.12
C GLN A 448 -36.67 11.40 -7.74
N SER A 449 -36.48 12.56 -7.13
CA SER A 449 -37.61 13.42 -6.73
C SER A 449 -38.21 14.23 -7.89
N ASN A 450 -37.53 14.30 -9.04
CA ASN A 450 -37.96 14.99 -10.26
C ASN A 450 -37.35 14.28 -11.49
N GLY A 451 -38.08 14.21 -12.60
CA GLY A 451 -37.58 13.70 -13.88
C GLY A 451 -37.70 14.71 -15.01
N PHE A 452 -36.61 14.92 -15.75
CA PHE A 452 -36.69 15.48 -17.10
C PHE A 452 -35.44 15.09 -17.91
N LEU A 453 -35.63 14.73 -19.18
CA LEU A 453 -34.62 14.03 -19.98
C LEU A 453 -34.18 14.74 -21.27
N PRO A 454 -34.28 16.07 -21.48
CA PRO A 454 -33.97 16.65 -22.79
C PRO A 454 -32.47 16.55 -23.10
N GLY A 455 -31.60 16.54 -22.09
CA GLY A 455 -30.16 16.31 -22.26
C GLY A 455 -29.81 14.90 -22.75
N ALA A 456 -30.73 13.94 -22.54
CA ALA A 456 -30.67 12.57 -23.03
C ALA A 456 -31.57 12.36 -24.27
N MET A 457 -32.33 13.37 -24.70
CA MET A 457 -33.22 13.28 -25.85
C MET A 457 -32.58 13.84 -27.11
N GLY A 458 -32.95 13.29 -28.26
CA GLY A 458 -32.63 13.83 -29.58
C GLY A 458 -33.76 13.58 -30.55
N ILE A 459 -33.87 14.40 -31.59
CA ILE A 459 -34.86 14.21 -32.65
C ILE A 459 -34.14 13.86 -33.94
N TYR A 460 -34.67 12.86 -34.63
CA TYR A 460 -34.23 12.51 -35.96
C TYR A 460 -35.46 12.25 -36.83
N ASN A 461 -35.58 12.99 -37.93
CA ASN A 461 -36.79 13.11 -38.73
C ASN A 461 -38.00 13.52 -37.87
N ASN A 462 -38.99 12.63 -37.73
CA ASN A 462 -40.20 12.87 -36.94
C ASN A 462 -40.26 12.01 -35.66
N THR A 463 -39.12 11.48 -35.22
CA THR A 463 -39.02 10.57 -34.08
C THR A 463 -38.17 11.19 -32.97
N LEU A 464 -38.74 11.22 -31.77
CA LEU A 464 -38.04 11.55 -30.54
C LEU A 464 -37.32 10.31 -30.00
N TYR A 465 -36.01 10.39 -29.88
CA TYR A 465 -35.16 9.38 -29.27
C TYR A 465 -34.83 9.79 -27.84
N ILE A 466 -34.89 8.81 -26.93
CA ILE A 466 -34.42 8.94 -25.56
C ILE A 466 -33.22 8.00 -25.41
N ILE A 467 -32.06 8.58 -25.10
CA ILE A 467 -30.80 7.88 -25.00
C ILE A 467 -30.47 7.67 -23.52
N GLY A 468 -30.71 6.47 -23.02
CA GLY A 468 -30.49 6.12 -21.63
C GLY A 468 -30.78 4.64 -21.36
N SER A 469 -30.52 4.19 -20.14
CA SER A 469 -30.94 2.85 -19.68
C SER A 469 -32.31 2.96 -19.02
N LEU A 470 -33.26 2.09 -19.38
CA LEU A 470 -34.52 1.92 -18.66
C LEU A 470 -34.41 0.92 -17.48
N LYS A 471 -33.21 0.34 -17.28
CA LYS A 471 -32.94 -0.67 -16.23
C LYS A 471 -32.37 -0.06 -14.94
N HIS A 472 -32.13 1.24 -14.95
CA HIS A 472 -31.62 2.06 -13.84
C HIS A 472 -32.50 3.29 -13.74
#